data_AF-A0A528V0T7-F1
#
_entry.id   AF-A0A528V0T7-F1
#
_cell.length_a   1.000
_cell.length_b   1.000
_cell.length_c   1.000
_cell.angle_alpha   90.00
_cell.angle_beta   90.00
_cell.angle_gamma   90.00
#
_symmetry.space_group_name_H-M   'P 1'
#
loop_
_entity.id
_entity.type
_entity.pdbx_description
1 polymer ?
#
loop_
_entity_poly.entity_id
_entity_poly.type
_entity_poly.pdbx_seq_one_letter_code
_entity_poly.pdbx_strand_id
1 'polypeptide(L)'
;WTDYHVSFSWMEDFEALHLACAFDIKVPETRALEVMRLLSLINEQMLFGHFDLWEQEGAIMFRQSLLLAGGVEPSSQQVEVL
;
A
#
# COMPACT_ATOMS: atom_id res chain seq x y z
N TRP A 1 -19.95 -3.71 3.13
CA TRP A 1 -19.11 -2.59 2.68
C TRP A 1 -18.35 -2.11 3.90
N THR A 2 -17.05 -1.83 3.79
CA THR A 2 -16.21 -1.32 4.89
C THR A 2 -15.58 0.00 4.46
N ASP A 3 -15.18 0.80 5.44
CA ASP A 3 -14.47 2.05 5.20
C ASP A 3 -13.01 1.77 4.84
N TYR A 4 -12.43 2.70 4.07
CA TYR A 4 -11.01 2.70 3.77
C TYR A 4 -10.48 4.12 3.76
N HIS A 5 -9.21 4.27 4.12
CA HIS A 5 -8.53 5.56 4.19
C HIS A 5 -7.39 5.55 3.19
N VAL A 6 -7.41 6.50 2.25
CA VAL A 6 -6.33 6.67 1.27
C VAL A 6 -5.50 7.89 1.65
N SER A 7 -4.18 7.75 1.60
CA SER A 7 -3.24 8.85 1.77
C SER A 7 -2.20 8.87 0.66
N PHE A 8 -1.80 10.09 0.30
CA PHE A 8 -0.67 10.36 -0.58
C PHE A 8 0.37 11.13 0.23
N SER A 9 1.63 10.75 0.13
CA SER A 9 2.72 11.38 0.88
C SER A 9 3.97 11.45 0.02
N TRP A 10 4.60 12.62 -0.01
CA TRP A 10 5.93 12.77 -0.59
C TRP A 10 6.98 12.28 0.42
N MET A 11 7.79 11.32 0.00
CA MET A 11 8.87 10.72 0.79
C MET A 11 10.20 11.34 0.33
N GLU A 12 10.61 12.43 0.98
CA GLU A 12 11.80 13.23 0.59
C GLU A 12 13.07 12.37 0.49
N ASP A 13 13.31 11.50 1.47
CA ASP A 13 14.50 10.64 1.53
C ASP A 13 14.64 9.68 0.34
N PHE A 14 13.52 9.40 -0.34
CA PHE A 14 13.45 8.45 -1.47
C PHE A 14 13.08 9.11 -2.79
N GLU A 15 12.84 10.43 -2.79
CA GLU A 15 12.26 11.16 -3.92
C GLU A 15 11.07 10.39 -4.53
N ALA A 16 10.10 10.00 -3.68
CA ALA A 16 9.00 9.13 -4.09
C ALA A 16 7.64 9.65 -3.63
N LEU A 17 6.64 9.54 -4.52
CA LEU A 17 5.24 9.72 -4.14
C LEU A 17 4.69 8.37 -3.65
N HIS A 18 4.36 8.29 -2.36
CA HIS A 18 3.85 7.09 -1.71
C HIS A 18 2.32 7.19 -1.56
N LEU A 19 1.63 6.18 -2.07
CA LEU A 19 0.21 5.91 -1.86
C LEU A 19 0.06 4.82 -0.80
N ALA A 20 -0.77 5.07 0.20
CA ALA A 20 -1.21 4.05 1.14
C ALA A 20 -2.74 4.02 1.21
N CYS A 21 -3.29 2.81 1.26
CA CYS A 21 -4.71 2.57 1.49
C CYS A 21 -4.87 1.63 2.68
N ALA A 22 -5.50 2.13 3.75
CA ALA A 22 -5.84 1.37 4.93
C ALA A 22 -7.28 0.86 4.83
N PHE A 23 -7.46 -0.45 4.85
CA PHE A 23 -8.78 -1.06 4.90
C PHE A 23 -9.20 -1.24 6.36
N ASP A 24 -10.40 -0.79 6.73
CA ASP A 24 -10.94 -1.03 8.06
C ASP A 24 -11.44 -2.48 8.18
N ILE A 25 -10.49 -3.42 8.17
CA ILE A 25 -10.69 -4.85 8.33
C ILE A 25 -9.76 -5.28 9.46
N LYS A 26 -10.34 -5.50 10.64
CA LYS A 26 -9.61 -6.01 11.80
C LYS A 26 -9.41 -7.51 11.64
N VAL A 27 -8.15 -7.92 11.51
CA VAL A 27 -7.73 -9.32 11.43
C VAL A 27 -7.54 -9.84 12.85
N PRO A 28 -8.32 -10.86 13.28
CA PRO A 28 -8.09 -11.51 14.56
C PRO A 28 -6.71 -12.16 14.60
N GLU A 29 -6.03 -12.09 15.75
CA GLU A 29 -4.69 -12.68 15.93
C GLU A 29 -4.65 -14.17 15.56
N THR A 30 -5.71 -14.91 15.87
CA THR A 30 -5.86 -16.33 15.54
C THR A 30 -5.89 -16.62 14.04
N ARG A 31 -6.13 -15.61 13.21
CA ARG A 31 -6.20 -15.68 11.74
C ARG A 31 -5.02 -14.97 11.04
N ALA A 32 -4.16 -14.29 11.79
CA ALA A 32 -3.08 -13.47 11.22
C ALA A 32 -2.21 -14.25 10.23
N LEU A 33 -1.80 -15.47 10.59
CA LEU A 33 -0.95 -16.31 9.72
C LEU A 33 -1.66 -16.72 8.43
N GLU A 34 -2.96 -17.03 8.48
CA GLU A 34 -3.75 -17.39 7.31
C GLU A 34 -3.92 -16.18 6.38
N VAL A 35 -4.18 -15.00 6.96
CA VAL A 35 -4.29 -13.74 6.21
C VAL A 35 -2.95 -13.38 5.57
N MET A 36 -1.83 -13.46 6.28
CA MET A 36 -0.51 -13.18 5.70
C MET A 36 -0.19 -14.07 4.48
N ARG A 37 -0.57 -15.35 4.52
CA ARG A 37 -0.45 -16.26 3.37
C ARG A 37 -1.34 -15.84 2.22
N LEU A 38 -2.60 -15.47 2.49
CA LEU A 38 -3.50 -14.95 1.48
C LEU A 38 -2.95 -13.68 0.82
N LEU A 39 -2.46 -12.72 1.61
CA LEU A 39 -1.86 -11.49 1.09
C LEU A 39 -0.66 -11.79 0.19
N SER A 40 0.15 -12.79 0.54
CA SER A 40 1.29 -13.22 -0.30
C SER A 40 0.82 -13.74 -1.66
N LEU A 41 -0.23 -14.59 -1.69
CA LEU A 41 -0.82 -15.10 -2.95
C LEU A 41 -1.46 -14.00 -3.81
N ILE A 42 -1.99 -12.96 -3.17
CA ILE A 42 -2.52 -11.78 -3.88
C ILE A 42 -1.35 -10.98 -4.47
N ASN A 43 -0.31 -10.73 -3.68
CA ASN A 43 0.87 -9.97 -4.11
C ASN A 43 1.59 -10.63 -5.30
N GLU A 44 1.61 -11.96 -5.38
CA GLU A 44 2.16 -12.69 -6.54
C GLU A 44 1.45 -12.36 -7.86
N GLN A 45 0.20 -11.91 -7.81
CA GLN A 45 -0.61 -11.57 -9.00
C GLN A 45 -0.54 -10.07 -9.34
N MET A 46 0.22 -9.29 -8.57
CA MET A 46 0.30 -7.85 -8.73
C MET A 46 1.61 -7.44 -9.38
N LEU A 47 1.51 -6.52 -10.34
CA LEU A 47 2.69 -5.92 -10.98
C LEU A 47 3.25 -4.76 -10.16
N PHE A 48 2.38 -4.01 -9.47
CA PHE A 48 2.74 -2.82 -8.72
C PHE A 48 2.06 -2.81 -7.36
N GLY A 49 2.79 -2.28 -6.38
CA GLY A 49 2.35 -2.23 -4.98
C GLY A 49 2.37 -3.59 -4.31
N HIS A 50 1.94 -3.60 -3.04
CA HIS A 50 1.77 -4.82 -2.25
C HIS A 50 0.76 -4.59 -1.13
N PHE A 51 0.16 -5.68 -0.67
CA PHE A 51 -0.59 -5.73 0.58
C PHE A 51 0.29 -6.14 1.74
N ASP A 52 0.09 -5.50 2.89
CA ASP A 52 0.69 -5.82 4.17
C ASP A 52 -0.36 -5.91 5.30
N LEU A 53 -0.05 -6.69 6.33
CA LEU A 53 -0.79 -6.71 7.57
C LEU A 53 -0.09 -5.78 8.55
N TRP A 54 -0.72 -4.64 8.88
CA TRP A 54 -0.18 -3.71 9.86
C TRP A 54 -0.46 -4.23 11.27
N GLU A 55 0.53 -4.91 11.85
CA GLU A 55 0.42 -5.65 13.11
C GLU A 55 -0.10 -4.80 14.28
N GLN A 56 0.30 -3.52 14.36
CA GLN A 56 -0.07 -2.64 15.46
C GLN A 56 -1.59 -2.37 15.52
N GLU A 57 -2.24 -2.33 14.36
CA GLU A 57 -3.67 -2.03 14.23
C GLU A 57 -4.48 -3.26 13.80
N GLY A 58 -3.84 -4.39 13.51
CA GLY A 58 -4.46 -5.58 12.93
C GLY A 58 -5.17 -5.28 11.60
N ALA A 59 -4.72 -4.26 10.86
CA ALA A 59 -5.38 -3.74 9.67
C ALA A 59 -4.67 -4.19 8.39
N ILE A 60 -5.42 -4.37 7.30
CA ILE A 60 -4.84 -4.63 5.99
C ILE A 60 -4.51 -3.28 5.33
N MET A 61 -3.31 -3.19 4.78
CA MET A 61 -2.81 -2.02 4.08
C MET A 61 -2.46 -2.42 2.65
N PHE A 62 -2.68 -1.52 1.69
CA PHE A 62 -2.08 -1.57 0.36
C PHE A 62 -1.13 -0.39 0.23
N ARG A 63 0.05 -0.61 -0.34
CA ARG A 63 1.08 0.42 -0.51
C ARG A 63 1.69 0.37 -1.90
N GLN A 64 1.90 1.54 -2.47
CA GLN A 64 2.56 1.73 -3.76
C GLN A 64 3.38 3.01 -3.74
N SER A 65 4.56 2.98 -4.38
CA SER A 65 5.39 4.17 -4.55
C SER A 65 5.69 4.40 -6.01
N LEU A 66 5.59 5.65 -6.45
CA LEU A 66 6.18 6.11 -7.70
C LEU A 66 7.51 6.79 -7.39
N LEU A 67 8.60 6.17 -7.85
CA LEU A 67 9.94 6.72 -7.72
C LEU A 67 10.15 7.84 -8.74
N LEU A 68 10.53 9.02 -8.25
CA LEU A 68 10.77 10.24 -9.01
C LEU A 68 12.21 10.75 -8.78
N ALA A 69 13.12 9.78 -8.58
CA ALA A 69 14.51 10.05 -8.25
C ALA A 69 15.25 10.84 -9.34
N GLY A 70 16.22 11.64 -8.91
CA GLY A 70 17.02 12.48 -9.79
C GLY A 70 16.34 13.80 -10.16
N GLY A 71 15.46 14.31 -9.28
CA GLY A 71 14.75 15.58 -9.50
C GLY A 71 13.68 15.53 -10.60
N VAL A 72 13.10 14.35 -10.85
CA VAL A 72 12.00 14.22 -11.83
C VAL A 72 10.74 14.81 -11.22
N GLU A 73 10.14 15.79 -11.90
CA GLU A 73 8.83 16.28 -11.51
C GLU A 73 7.73 15.27 -11.90
N PRO A 74 6.77 14.98 -11.02
CA PRO A 74 5.65 14.11 -11.36
C PRO A 74 4.82 14.73 -12.48
N SER A 75 4.67 14.01 -13.59
CA SER A 75 3.66 14.37 -14.59
C SER A 75 2.27 13.97 -14.12
N SER A 76 1.23 14.73 -14.51
CA SER A 76 -0.17 14.39 -14.19
C SER A 76 -0.52 12.96 -14.64
N GLN A 77 -0.01 12.54 -15.80
CA GLN A 77 -0.25 11.19 -16.32
C GLN A 77 0.35 10.09 -15.44
N GLN A 78 1.54 10.31 -14.87
CA GLN A 78 2.16 9.35 -13.95
C GLN A 78 1.41 9.26 -12.62
N VAL A 79 0.84 10.38 -12.15
CA VAL A 79 0.06 10.42 -10.92
C VAL A 79 -1.33 9.80 -11.11
N GLU A 80 -1.96 9.99 -12.26
CA GLU A 80 -3.29 9.44 -12.59
C GLU A 80 -3.32 7.90 -12.69
N VAL A 81 -2.18 7.27 -13.01
CA VAL A 81 -2.06 5.81 -13.15
C VAL A 81 -1.48 5.13 -11.91
N LEU A 82 -1.24 5.90 -10.85
CA LEU A 82 -0.74 5.46 -9.55
C LEU A 82 -1.91 4.99 -8.68
#